data_AF-A0AA91GQT6-F1
#
_entry.id   AF-A0AA91GQT6-F1
#
_cell.length_a   1.000
_cell.length_b   1.000
_cell.length_c   1.000
_cell.angle_alpha   90.00
_cell.angle_beta   90.00
_cell.angle_gamma   90.00
#
_symmetry.space_group_name_H-M   'P 1'
#
loop_
_entity.id
_entity.type
_entity.pdbx_description
1 polymer ?
#
loop_
_entity_poly.entity_id
_entity_poly.type
_entity_poly.pdbx_seq_one_letter_code
_entity_poly.pdbx_strand_id
1 'polypeptide(L)'
;MSFKTISLSLSIFAASTIGLLASTTTVQAQNKAVQRPTIATVKSIVNGDIMCYVNLVDNKGKQYNSLGASFDLCANEKTFLNKKVRLFYSRVSVNDCQSAEPCGKSRLETLITKMQVIR
;
A
#
# COMPACT_ATOMS: atom_id res chain seq x y z
N MET A 1 33.17 59.43 36.86
CA MET A 1 34.31 58.99 36.02
C MET A 1 34.55 57.51 36.27
N SER A 2 34.70 56.76 35.17
CA SER A 2 34.90 55.31 35.06
C SER A 2 35.82 54.70 36.11
N PHE A 3 35.50 53.47 36.55
CA PHE A 3 36.32 52.26 36.35
C PHE A 3 35.41 51.03 36.48
N LYS A 4 35.00 50.45 35.36
CA LYS A 4 34.33 49.14 35.32
C LYS A 4 35.42 48.07 35.38
N THR A 5 35.43 47.29 36.45
CA THR A 5 36.31 46.12 36.59
C THR A 5 35.82 45.00 35.69
N ILE A 6 36.75 44.46 34.90
CA ILE A 6 36.56 43.32 34.02
C ILE A 6 36.72 42.06 34.87
N SER A 7 35.60 41.40 35.18
CA SER A 7 35.61 40.05 35.76
C SER A 7 35.74 39.05 34.61
N LEU A 8 36.95 38.55 34.39
CA LEU A 8 37.27 37.50 33.44
C LEU A 8 37.01 36.13 34.09
N SER A 9 35.77 35.64 34.04
CA SER A 9 35.45 34.27 34.46
C SER A 9 35.80 33.29 33.33
N LEU A 10 37.00 32.72 33.37
CA LEU A 10 37.33 31.51 32.61
C LEU A 10 36.64 30.31 33.26
N SER A 11 35.51 29.88 32.70
CA SER A 11 34.90 28.59 33.03
C SER A 11 35.53 27.52 32.15
N ILE A 12 36.49 26.79 32.73
CA ILE A 12 37.11 25.60 32.15
C ILE A 12 36.10 24.46 32.29
N PHE A 13 35.29 24.20 31.27
CA PHE A 13 34.46 22.99 31.24
C PHE A 13 35.33 21.82 30.78
N ALA A 14 35.75 21.03 31.76
CA ALA A 14 36.43 19.76 31.57
C ALA A 14 35.57 18.82 30.70
N ALA A 15 36.20 18.26 29.67
CA ALA A 15 35.63 17.24 28.82
C ALA A 15 35.32 15.99 29.65
N SER A 16 34.10 15.44 29.55
CA SER A 16 33.85 14.01 29.77
C SER A 16 32.44 13.57 29.36
N THR A 17 32.45 12.62 28.43
CA THR A 17 31.64 11.40 28.41
C THR A 17 30.28 11.38 27.71
N ILE A 18 30.23 10.38 26.81
CA ILE A 18 29.08 9.60 26.35
C ILE A 18 28.26 10.27 25.25
N GLY A 19 28.78 10.08 24.03
CA GLY A 19 27.92 9.95 22.87
C GLY A 19 26.94 8.80 23.09
N LEU A 20 25.66 9.15 23.21
CA LEU A 20 24.52 8.29 22.94
C LEU A 20 23.57 9.14 22.09
N LEU A 21 23.97 9.42 20.85
CA LEU A 21 23.01 9.71 19.79
C LEU A 21 22.28 8.39 19.53
N ALA A 22 21.32 8.06 20.39
CA ALA A 22 20.30 7.10 20.05
C ALA A 22 19.55 7.70 18.86
N SER A 23 19.99 7.35 17.65
CA SER A 23 19.24 7.60 16.43
C SER A 23 17.97 6.76 16.52
N THR A 24 16.97 7.27 17.24
CA THR A 24 15.60 6.80 17.10
C THR A 24 15.20 7.18 15.69
N THR A 25 15.49 6.31 14.72
CA THR A 25 14.83 6.33 13.43
C THR A 25 13.37 6.07 13.73
N THR A 26 12.61 7.11 13.97
CA THR A 26 11.16 7.06 13.94
C THR A 26 10.83 6.61 12.51
N VAL A 27 10.55 5.31 12.35
CA VAL A 27 9.94 4.79 11.13
C VAL A 27 8.53 5.36 11.11
N GLN A 28 8.41 6.59 10.65
CA GLN A 28 7.15 7.22 10.40
C GLN A 28 6.57 6.46 9.21
N ALA A 29 5.66 5.53 9.49
CA ALA A 29 4.94 4.77 8.49
C ALA A 29 4.25 5.76 7.55
N GLN A 30 4.89 6.04 6.41
CA GLN A 30 4.32 6.88 5.38
C GLN A 30 3.15 6.09 4.81
N ASN A 31 1.93 6.41 5.24
CA ASN A 31 0.69 5.92 4.65
C ASN A 31 0.60 6.46 3.21
N LYS A 32 1.44 5.95 2.30
CA LYS A 32 1.28 6.17 0.88
C LYS A 32 0.01 5.46 0.46
N ALA A 33 -1.00 6.25 0.10
CA ALA A 33 -2.20 5.73 -0.52
C ALA A 33 -1.78 4.87 -1.71
N VAL A 34 -2.17 3.59 -1.69
CA VAL A 34 -1.91 2.65 -2.78
C VAL A 34 -2.67 3.16 -4.01
N GLN A 35 -1.96 3.79 -4.94
CA GLN A 35 -2.55 4.29 -6.18
C GLN A 35 -2.99 3.12 -7.04
N ARG A 36 -4.30 2.92 -7.19
CA ARG A 36 -4.89 1.90 -8.06
C ARG A 36 -5.26 2.50 -9.42
N PRO A 37 -5.08 1.77 -10.54
CA PRO A 37 -5.40 2.29 -11.85
C PRO A 37 -6.92 2.31 -12.07
N THR A 38 -7.44 3.36 -12.70
CA THR A 38 -8.84 3.42 -13.14
C THR A 38 -9.02 2.82 -14.53
N ILE A 39 -7.97 2.83 -15.35
CA ILE A 39 -7.93 2.26 -16.69
C ILE A 39 -6.64 1.47 -16.84
N ALA A 40 -6.75 0.21 -17.28
CA ALA A 40 -5.59 -0.63 -17.54
C ALA A 40 -5.94 -1.75 -18.53
N THR A 41 -4.91 -2.44 -19.02
CA THR A 41 -5.06 -3.66 -19.80
C THR A 41 -4.90 -4.87 -18.89
N VAL A 42 -5.85 -5.80 -18.95
CA VAL A 42 -5.79 -7.06 -18.19
C VAL A 42 -4.75 -8.00 -18.81
N LYS A 43 -3.83 -8.49 -18.00
CA LYS A 43 -2.77 -9.43 -18.42
C LYS A 43 -3.01 -10.86 -17.96
N SER A 44 -3.60 -11.03 -16.79
CA SER A 44 -4.05 -12.34 -16.33
C SER A 44 -5.15 -12.18 -15.29
N ILE A 45 -5.96 -13.22 -15.16
CA ILE A 45 -6.98 -13.38 -14.13
C ILE A 45 -6.78 -14.78 -13.56
N VAL A 46 -6.70 -14.90 -12.24
CA VAL A 46 -6.46 -16.17 -11.55
C VAL A 46 -7.49 -16.33 -10.45
N ASN A 47 -8.21 -17.45 -10.48
CA ASN A 47 -9.12 -17.83 -9.41
C ASN A 47 -8.30 -18.30 -8.21
N GLY A 48 -8.25 -17.48 -7.16
CA GLY A 48 -7.52 -17.79 -5.95
C GLY A 48 -8.45 -18.31 -4.86
N ASP A 49 -7.86 -18.69 -3.72
CA ASP A 49 -8.61 -19.31 -2.65
C ASP A 49 -9.67 -18.37 -2.09
N ILE A 50 -9.34 -17.13 -1.70
CA ILE A 50 -10.29 -16.25 -1.00
C ILE A 50 -10.88 -15.13 -1.86
N MET A 51 -10.32 -14.91 -3.06
CA MET A 51 -10.79 -13.92 -4.03
C MET A 51 -10.20 -14.21 -5.41
N CYS A 52 -10.70 -13.50 -6.42
CA CYS A 52 -10.07 -13.45 -7.73
C CYS A 52 -8.85 -12.53 -7.69
N TYR A 53 -7.80 -12.84 -8.45
CA TYR A 53 -6.61 -12.01 -8.59
C TYR A 53 -6.38 -11.59 -10.03
N VAL A 54 -6.02 -10.32 -10.24
CA VAL A 54 -5.85 -9.73 -11.57
C VAL A 54 -4.49 -9.05 -11.68
N ASN A 55 -3.80 -9.33 -12.77
CA ASN A 55 -2.61 -8.57 -13.18
C ASN A 55 -2.97 -7.56 -14.25
N LEU A 56 -2.52 -6.31 -14.08
CA LEU A 56 -2.84 -5.20 -14.96
C LEU A 56 -1.58 -4.45 -15.41
N VAL A 57 -1.68 -3.81 -16.57
CA VAL A 57 -0.70 -2.82 -17.04
C VAL A 57 -1.42 -1.54 -17.42
N ASP A 58 -1.05 -0.41 -16.83
CA ASP A 58 -1.64 0.87 -17.17
C ASP A 58 -1.09 1.46 -18.48
N ASN A 59 -1.59 2.64 -18.88
CA ASN A 59 -1.15 3.33 -20.09
C ASN A 59 0.29 3.88 -20.02
N LYS A 60 0.89 3.94 -18.83
CA LYS A 60 2.29 4.34 -18.61
C LYS A 60 3.22 3.13 -18.56
N GLY A 61 2.71 1.92 -18.76
CA GLY A 61 3.46 0.67 -18.67
C GLY A 61 3.70 0.20 -17.23
N LYS A 62 3.09 0.84 -16.23
CA LYS A 62 3.21 0.41 -14.83
C LYS A 62 2.43 -0.87 -14.60
N GLN A 63 3.10 -1.85 -14.00
CA GLN A 63 2.53 -3.14 -13.67
C GLN A 63 1.85 -3.10 -12.30
N TYR A 64 0.71 -3.78 -12.21
CA TYR A 64 -0.02 -4.01 -10.98
C TYR A 64 -0.30 -5.50 -10.87
N ASN A 65 0.36 -6.15 -9.92
CA ASN A 65 0.31 -7.60 -9.77
C ASN A 65 -0.60 -8.00 -8.60
N SER A 66 -1.33 -9.09 -8.78
CA SER A 66 -2.17 -9.76 -7.79
C SER A 66 -3.18 -8.82 -7.12
N LEU A 67 -3.82 -7.94 -7.90
CA LEU A 67 -4.89 -7.11 -7.36
C LEU A 67 -6.13 -7.95 -7.09
N GLY A 68 -6.67 -7.82 -5.88
CA GLY A 68 -7.90 -8.48 -5.49
C GLY A 68 -9.11 -8.02 -6.32
N ALA A 69 -9.94 -8.98 -6.69
CA ALA A 69 -11.12 -8.82 -7.52
C ALA A 69 -12.25 -9.73 -7.04
N SER A 70 -13.50 -9.42 -7.39
CA SER A 70 -14.64 -10.30 -7.13
C SER A 70 -14.53 -11.61 -7.92
N PHE A 71 -15.04 -12.71 -7.35
CA PHE A 71 -15.07 -14.02 -8.00
C PHE A 71 -15.83 -14.02 -9.34
N ASP A 72 -16.85 -13.17 -9.49
CA ASP A 72 -17.60 -13.01 -10.75
C ASP A 72 -16.70 -12.64 -11.94
N LEU A 73 -15.60 -11.91 -11.69
CA LEU A 73 -14.66 -11.54 -12.75
C LEU A 73 -13.81 -12.72 -13.21
N CYS A 74 -13.49 -13.65 -12.31
CA CYS A 74 -12.83 -14.92 -12.65
C CYS A 74 -13.74 -15.81 -13.50
N ALA A 75 -15.05 -15.86 -13.22
CA ALA A 75 -16.02 -16.57 -14.06
C ALA A 75 -16.12 -16.00 -15.49
N ASN A 76 -15.71 -14.74 -15.69
CA ASN A 76 -15.76 -14.01 -16.94
C ASN A 76 -14.36 -13.72 -17.53
N GLU A 77 -13.33 -14.50 -17.16
CA GLU A 77 -11.94 -14.26 -17.56
C GLU A 77 -11.77 -13.99 -19.05
N LYS A 78 -12.35 -14.85 -19.90
CA LYS A 78 -12.21 -14.79 -21.37
C LYS A 78 -12.73 -13.48 -21.96
N THR A 79 -13.68 -12.82 -21.29
CA THR A 79 -14.23 -11.53 -21.72
C THR A 79 -13.22 -10.40 -21.53
N PHE A 80 -12.38 -10.49 -20.50
CA PHE A 80 -11.52 -9.39 -20.07
C PHE A 80 -10.05 -9.57 -20.42
N LEU A 81 -9.58 -10.81 -20.59
CA LEU A 81 -8.17 -11.08 -20.88
C LEU A 81 -7.68 -10.31 -22.13
N ASN A 82 -6.54 -9.64 -21.98
CA ASN A 82 -5.93 -8.77 -23.00
C ASN A 82 -6.81 -7.59 -23.47
N LYS A 83 -7.90 -7.27 -22.77
CA LYS A 83 -8.71 -6.09 -23.06
C LYS A 83 -8.27 -4.91 -22.22
N LYS A 84 -8.39 -3.72 -22.80
CA LYS A 84 -8.34 -2.46 -22.07
C LYS A 84 -9.68 -2.27 -21.37
N VAL A 85 -9.66 -2.04 -20.06
CA VAL A 85 -10.84 -1.95 -19.23
C VAL A 85 -10.82 -0.71 -18.36
N ARG A 86 -11.99 -0.18 -18.05
CA ARG A 86 -12.24 0.70 -16.91
C ARG A 86 -12.54 -0.16 -15.69
N LEU A 87 -11.86 0.13 -14.59
CA LEU A 87 -11.91 -0.60 -13.33
C LEU A 87 -12.78 0.15 -12.34
N PHE A 88 -13.64 -0.57 -11.63
CA PHE A 88 -14.45 -0.05 -10.55
C PHE A 88 -14.14 -0.83 -9.28
N TYR A 89 -14.02 -0.09 -8.18
CA TYR A 89 -13.58 -0.64 -6.90
C TYR A 89 -14.66 -0.48 -5.84
N SER A 90 -14.70 -1.41 -4.88
CA SER A 90 -15.54 -1.30 -3.70
C SER A 90 -14.85 -1.93 -2.50
N ARG A 91 -15.17 -1.47 -1.29
CA ARG A 91 -14.77 -2.17 -0.06
C ARG A 91 -15.73 -3.34 0.16
N VAL A 92 -15.17 -4.54 0.24
CA VAL A 92 -15.92 -5.79 0.39
C VAL A 92 -15.34 -6.55 1.57
N SER A 93 -16.22 -7.20 2.34
CA SER A 93 -15.80 -8.12 3.40
C SER A 93 -15.31 -9.43 2.75
N VAL A 94 -14.04 -9.76 2.95
CA VAL A 94 -13.42 -10.99 2.44
C VAL A 94 -13.12 -11.91 3.60
N ASN A 95 -13.56 -13.16 3.48
CA ASN A 95 -13.29 -14.20 4.47
C ASN A 95 -11.85 -14.71 4.33
N ASP A 96 -11.27 -15.13 5.45
CA ASP A 96 -9.91 -15.64 5.55
C ASP A 96 -9.73 -17.08 5.02
N CYS A 97 -10.81 -17.78 4.67
CA CYS A 97 -10.77 -19.14 4.13
C CYS A 97 -11.99 -19.48 3.26
N GLN A 98 -11.93 -20.62 2.55
CA GLN A 98 -13.05 -21.22 1.78
C GLN A 98 -13.86 -22.31 2.52
N SER A 99 -13.39 -22.78 3.69
CA SER A 99 -13.92 -23.96 4.38
C SER A 99 -14.73 -23.62 5.63
N ALA A 100 -15.41 -24.62 6.19
CA ALA A 100 -16.02 -24.56 7.51
C ALA A 100 -15.00 -25.00 8.58
N GLU A 101 -14.25 -24.02 9.08
CA GLU A 101 -13.73 -23.94 10.45
C GLU A 101 -12.30 -24.39 10.84
N PRO A 102 -11.66 -23.61 11.76
CA PRO A 102 -12.14 -22.35 12.31
C PRO A 102 -11.81 -21.18 11.37
N CYS A 103 -12.85 -20.70 10.68
CA CYS A 103 -12.83 -19.53 9.82
C CYS A 103 -13.80 -18.55 10.45
N GLY A 104 -13.37 -17.31 10.61
CA GLY A 104 -14.10 -16.40 11.47
C GLY A 104 -13.56 -14.99 11.51
N LYS A 105 -12.61 -14.66 10.63
CA LYS A 105 -12.10 -13.30 10.51
C LYS A 105 -12.28 -12.83 9.08
N SER A 106 -13.33 -12.04 8.88
CA SER A 106 -13.45 -11.27 7.66
C SER A 106 -12.68 -9.96 7.78
N ARG A 107 -12.13 -9.49 6.67
CA ARG A 107 -11.46 -8.19 6.59
C ARG A 107 -12.00 -7.37 5.43
N LEU A 108 -12.06 -6.06 5.61
CA LEU A 108 -12.47 -5.15 4.54
C LEU A 108 -11.33 -4.97 3.56
N GLU A 109 -11.51 -5.46 2.34
CA GLU A 109 -10.58 -5.30 1.24
C GLU A 109 -11.17 -4.41 0.17
N THR A 110 -10.34 -3.61 -0.49
CA THR A 110 -10.77 -2.88 -1.69
C THR A 110 -10.50 -3.74 -2.91
N LEU A 111 -11.57 -4.29 -3.48
CA LEU A 111 -11.50 -5.19 -4.62
C LEU A 111 -11.97 -4.51 -5.91
N ILE A 112 -11.50 -5.00 -7.05
CA ILE A 112 -12.12 -4.72 -8.34
C ILE A 112 -13.44 -5.49 -8.38
N THR A 113 -14.56 -4.78 -8.37
CA THR A 113 -15.91 -5.40 -8.37
C THR A 113 -16.54 -5.40 -9.76
N LYS A 114 -16.06 -4.55 -10.67
CA LYS A 114 -16.52 -4.50 -12.06
C LYS A 114 -15.41 -4.08 -13.00
N MET A 115 -15.42 -4.68 -14.18
CA MET A 115 -14.64 -4.27 -15.33
C MET A 115 -15.58 -3.91 -16.47
N GLN A 116 -15.29 -2.81 -17.16
CA GLN A 116 -15.96 -2.44 -18.38
C GLN A 116 -14.94 -2.35 -19.50
N VAL A 117 -15.06 -3.20 -20.52
CA VAL A 117 -14.23 -3.11 -21.72
C VAL A 117 -14.44 -1.76 -22.38
N ILE A 118 -13.34 -1.06 -22.65
CA ILE A 118 -13.33 0.17 -23.42
C ILE A 118 -12.71 -0.12 -24.78
N ARG A 119 -13.45 0.25 -25.83
CA ARG A 119 -12.97 0.16 -27.22
C ARG A 119 -12.16 1.39 -27.57
#